data_AF-A6IRE1-F1
#
_entry.id   AF-A6IRE1-F1
#
_cell.length_a   1.000
_cell.length_b   1.000
_cell.length_c   1.000
_cell.angle_alpha   90.00
_cell.angle_beta   90.00
_cell.angle_gamma   90.00
#
_symmetry.space_group_name_H-M   'P 1'
#
loop_
_entity.id
_entity.type
_entity.pdbx_description
1 polymer ?
#
loop_
_entity_poly.entity_id
_entity_poly.type
_entity_poly.pdbx_seq_one_letter_code
_entity_poly.pdbx_strand_id
1 'polypeptide(L)'
;MAAPSGGVNCEEFAEFQELLKVMRTIDDRIVHELNTTVPTASFAGKIDASQTCKQLYESLMAAHVSRDRVIKNCIAQTSAVVKRLREEREKNLDDLTLLKQLRKEQTKVS
;
A
#
# COMPACT_ATOMS: atom_id res chain seq x y z
N MET A 1 11.47 10.47 3.44
CA MET A 1 11.63 9.07 3.01
C MET A 1 11.24 8.98 1.53
N ALA A 2 12.15 8.54 0.66
CA ALA A 2 11.87 8.43 -0.78
C ALA A 2 10.96 7.21 -1.05
N ALA A 3 9.97 7.38 -1.92
CA ALA A 3 9.11 6.28 -2.35
C ALA A 3 9.92 5.23 -3.13
N PRO A 4 9.64 3.92 -2.99
CA PRO A 4 10.34 2.89 -3.74
C PRO A 4 10.07 3.10 -5.24
N SER A 5 11.13 3.24 -6.03
CA SER A 5 11.09 3.50 -7.48
C SER A 5 11.12 2.22 -8.34
N GLY A 6 10.97 1.05 -7.73
CA GLY A 6 10.77 -0.22 -8.44
C GLY A 6 9.29 -0.44 -8.75
N GLY A 7 8.98 -0.99 -9.93
CA GLY A 7 7.61 -1.36 -10.29
C GLY A 7 6.98 -2.26 -9.22
N VAL A 8 5.70 -2.02 -8.91
CA VAL A 8 4.97 -2.81 -7.91
C VAL A 8 4.74 -4.22 -8.43
N ASN A 9 5.32 -5.22 -7.77
CA ASN A 9 5.04 -6.63 -8.04
C ASN A 9 3.78 -7.07 -7.27
N CYS A 10 2.68 -7.27 -8.00
CA CYS A 10 1.41 -7.73 -7.42
C CYS A 10 1.27 -9.28 -7.45
N GLU A 11 2.19 -9.99 -8.12
CA GLU A 11 2.11 -11.44 -8.29
C GLU A 11 2.55 -12.18 -7.02
N GLU A 12 3.65 -11.71 -6.43
CA GLU A 12 4.22 -12.19 -5.16
C GLU A 12 3.60 -11.42 -3.98
N PHE A 13 2.58 -12.01 -3.38
CA PHE A 13 1.82 -11.37 -2.29
C PHE A 13 2.70 -10.98 -1.09
N ALA A 14 3.73 -11.77 -0.77
CA ALA A 14 4.65 -11.47 0.31
C ALA A 14 5.48 -10.20 0.06
N GLU A 15 5.98 -10.03 -1.17
CA GLU A 15 6.70 -8.81 -1.57
C GLU A 15 5.80 -7.57 -1.50
N PHE A 16 4.55 -7.72 -1.96
CA PHE A 16 3.55 -6.66 -1.87
C PHE A 16 3.24 -6.28 -0.41
N GLN A 17 3.12 -7.26 0.50
CA GLN A 17 2.91 -7.00 1.92
C GLN A 17 4.08 -6.25 2.56
N GLU A 18 5.32 -6.61 2.24
CA GLU A 18 6.51 -5.89 2.73
C GLU A 18 6.56 -4.45 2.20
N LEU A 19 6.24 -4.25 0.92
CA LEU A 19 6.12 -2.92 0.34
C LEU A 19 5.08 -2.08 1.10
N LEU A 20 3.90 -2.63 1.39
CA LEU A 20 2.86 -1.91 2.13
C LEU A 20 3.29 -1.56 3.56
N LYS A 21 4.04 -2.43 4.25
CA LYS A 21 4.62 -2.13 5.57
C LYS A 21 5.56 -0.94 5.49
N VAL A 22 6.44 -0.90 4.48
CA VAL A 22 7.35 0.24 4.27
C VAL A 22 6.54 1.52 4.01
N MET A 23 5.52 1.47 3.14
CA MET A 23 4.66 2.62 2.84
C MET A 23 3.85 3.11 4.05
N ARG A 24 3.62 2.27 5.06
CA ARG A 24 2.90 2.61 6.30
C ARG A 24 3.80 3.23 7.38
N THR A 25 5.12 3.23 7.19
CA THR A 25 6.07 3.74 8.20
C THR A 25 5.74 5.17 8.68
N ILE A 26 5.24 6.03 7.81
CA ILE A 26 4.83 7.40 8.17
C ILE A 26 3.61 7.43 9.11
N ASP A 27 2.67 6.51 8.93
CA ASP A 27 1.52 6.35 9.83
C ASP A 27 1.95 5.78 11.17
N ASP A 28 2.78 4.75 11.13
CA ASP A 28 3.23 4.05 12.35
C ASP A 28 4.08 4.97 13.24
N ARG A 29 4.71 5.99 12.64
CA ARG A 29 5.52 6.99 13.34
C ARG A 29 4.80 8.31 13.56
N ILE A 30 3.53 8.47 13.19
CA ILE A 30 2.87 9.78 13.19
C ILE A 30 2.90 10.49 14.55
N VAL A 31 2.71 9.73 15.66
CA VAL A 31 2.77 10.28 17.02
C VAL A 31 4.18 10.73 17.36
N HIS A 32 5.19 9.94 16.99
CA HIS A 32 6.58 10.31 17.20
C HIS A 32 6.93 11.56 16.39
N GLU A 33 6.61 11.58 15.10
CA GLU A 33 6.83 12.72 14.22
C GLU A 33 6.13 13.97 14.76
N LEU A 34 4.86 13.91 15.15
CA LEU A 34 4.16 15.06 15.76
C LEU A 34 4.87 15.55 17.03
N ASN A 35 5.28 14.64 17.91
CA ASN A 35 5.94 14.98 19.17
C ASN A 35 7.36 15.55 18.97
N THR A 36 8.06 15.17 17.90
CA THR A 36 9.39 15.74 17.57
C THR A 36 9.30 16.99 16.71
N THR A 37 8.23 17.14 15.94
CA THR A 37 8.00 18.26 15.02
C THR A 37 7.45 19.48 15.74
N VAL A 38 6.62 19.29 16.77
CA VAL A 38 6.11 20.38 17.61
C VAL A 38 7.08 20.62 18.77
N PRO A 39 7.78 21.77 18.83
CA PRO A 39 8.72 22.04 19.89
C PRO A 39 8.01 22.10 21.24
N THR A 40 8.67 21.61 22.29
CA THR A 40 8.27 21.94 23.67
C THR A 40 8.28 23.46 23.86
N ALA A 41 7.46 23.97 24.79
CA ALA A 41 7.25 25.41 24.99
C ALA A 41 8.55 26.24 25.09
N SER A 42 9.63 25.62 25.56
CA SER A 42 10.99 26.20 25.66
C SER A 42 11.66 26.52 24.32
N PHE A 43 11.23 25.91 23.22
CA PHE A 43 11.82 26.04 21.87
C PHE A 43 10.87 26.67 20.84
N ALA A 44 9.66 27.08 21.25
CA ALA A 44 8.61 27.60 20.38
C ALA A 44 9.01 28.86 19.57
N GLY A 45 10.05 29.59 19.99
CA GLY A 45 10.56 30.77 19.26
C GLY A 45 11.53 30.46 18.12
N LYS A 46 11.93 29.20 17.91
CA LYS A 46 12.94 28.82 16.90
C LYS A 46 12.38 28.02 15.71
N ILE A 47 11.16 27.50 15.82
CA ILE A 47 10.54 26.61 14.84
C ILE A 47 9.11 27.08 14.60
N ASP A 48 8.76 27.31 13.34
CA ASP A 48 7.37 27.55 12.93
C ASP A 48 6.60 26.22 12.97
N ALA A 49 5.91 25.99 14.09
CA ALA A 49 5.10 24.79 14.27
C ALA A 49 3.99 24.67 13.21
N SER A 50 3.43 25.79 12.73
CA SER A 50 2.38 25.77 11.70
C SER A 50 2.93 25.27 10.37
N GLN A 51 4.06 25.83 9.94
CA GLN A 51 4.73 25.41 8.70
C GLN A 51 5.14 23.93 8.77
N THR A 52 5.69 23.49 9.89
CA THR A 52 6.21 22.12 10.01
C THR A 52 5.08 21.09 10.11
N CYS A 53 4.00 21.39 10.84
CA CYS A 53 2.78 20.58 10.83
C CYS A 53 2.15 20.49 9.44
N LYS A 54 2.15 21.59 8.67
CA LYS A 54 1.66 21.58 7.28
C LYS A 54 2.48 20.64 6.40
N GLN A 55 3.80 20.68 6.49
CA GLN A 55 4.69 19.78 5.73
C GLN A 55 4.48 18.31 6.09
N LEU A 56 4.30 18.01 7.38
CA LEU A 56 3.97 16.65 7.84
C LEU A 56 2.63 16.19 7.27
N TYR A 57 1.61 17.04 7.31
CA TYR A 57 0.29 16.75 6.73
C TYR A 57 0.37 16.48 5.22
N GLU A 58 1.06 17.33 4.47
CA GLU A 58 1.24 17.15 3.02
C GLU A 58 1.98 15.84 2.70
N SER A 59 3.01 15.51 3.48
CA SER A 59 3.76 14.25 3.36
C SER A 59 2.88 13.02 3.64
N LEU A 60 2.06 13.09 4.68
CA LEU A 60 1.10 12.04 5.04
C LEU A 60 0.06 11.84 3.94
N MET A 61 -0.50 12.93 3.40
CA MET A 61 -1.50 12.83 2.32
C MET A 61 -0.89 12.27 1.04
N ALA A 62 0.31 12.70 0.67
CA ALA A 62 1.01 12.15 -0.49
C ALA A 62 1.27 10.65 -0.33
N ALA A 63 1.70 10.21 0.85
CA ALA A 63 1.91 8.79 1.16
C ALA A 63 0.60 7.98 1.09
N HIS A 64 -0.51 8.52 1.62
CA HIS A 64 -1.83 7.90 1.53
C HIS A 64 -2.30 7.73 0.09
N VAL A 65 -2.24 8.79 -0.72
CA VAL A 65 -2.63 8.76 -2.14
C VAL A 65 -1.80 7.74 -2.91
N SER A 66 -0.48 7.73 -2.67
CA SER A 66 0.43 6.76 -3.28
C SER A 66 0.07 5.33 -2.90
N ARG A 67 -0.16 5.06 -1.60
CA ARG A 67 -0.53 3.73 -1.09
C ARG A 67 -1.87 3.26 -1.64
N ASP A 68 -2.89 4.13 -1.64
CA ASP A 68 -4.21 3.81 -2.20
C ASP A 68 -4.12 3.43 -3.69
N ARG A 69 -3.36 4.21 -4.48
CA ARG A 69 -3.13 3.92 -5.89
C ARG A 69 -2.48 2.55 -6.09
N VAL A 70 -1.47 2.23 -5.30
CA VAL A 70 -0.74 0.96 -5.36
C VAL A 70 -1.65 -0.22 -5.01
N ILE A 71 -2.45 -0.10 -3.94
CA ILE A 71 -3.42 -1.13 -3.53
C ILE A 71 -4.46 -1.35 -4.62
N LYS A 72 -5.08 -0.29 -5.13
CA LYS A 72 -6.10 -0.37 -6.19
C LYS A 72 -5.54 -1.00 -7.46
N ASN A 73 -4.30 -0.69 -7.83
CA ASN A 73 -3.65 -1.30 -8.99
C ASN A 73 -3.51 -2.83 -8.80
N CYS A 74 -3.01 -3.30 -7.66
CA CYS A 74 -2.89 -4.73 -7.42
C CYS A 74 -4.25 -5.44 -7.34
N ILE A 75 -5.26 -4.83 -6.71
CA ILE A 75 -6.62 -5.39 -6.70
C ILE A 75 -7.14 -5.52 -8.14
N ALA A 76 -6.96 -4.51 -8.98
CA ALA A 76 -7.42 -4.54 -10.37
C ALA A 76 -6.70 -5.63 -11.19
N GLN A 77 -5.37 -5.75 -11.04
CA GLN A 77 -4.59 -6.79 -11.71
C GLN A 77 -5.04 -8.19 -11.29
N THR A 78 -5.13 -8.47 -9.99
CA THR A 78 -5.55 -9.78 -9.50
C THR A 78 -7.00 -10.10 -9.87
N SER A 79 -7.88 -9.10 -9.81
CA SER A 79 -9.28 -9.27 -10.25
C SER A 79 -9.38 -9.64 -11.73
N ALA A 80 -8.54 -9.06 -12.58
CA ALA A 80 -8.48 -9.42 -14.00
C ALA A 80 -7.98 -10.86 -14.20
N VAL A 81 -6.99 -11.30 -13.43
CA VAL A 81 -6.50 -12.70 -13.45
C VAL A 81 -7.60 -13.66 -13.00
N VAL A 82 -8.26 -13.39 -11.87
CA VAL A 82 -9.37 -14.21 -11.35
C VAL A 82 -10.51 -14.30 -12.36
N LYS A 83 -10.85 -13.19 -13.03
CA LYS A 83 -11.87 -13.17 -14.08
C LYS A 83 -11.50 -14.11 -15.24
N ARG A 84 -10.27 -13.99 -15.77
CA ARG A 84 -9.79 -14.88 -16.85
C ARG A 84 -9.81 -16.35 -16.44
N LEU A 85 -9.31 -16.68 -15.25
CA LEU A 85 -9.30 -18.07 -14.75
C LEU A 85 -10.71 -18.64 -14.56
N ARG A 86 -11.69 -17.80 -14.17
CA ARG A 86 -13.11 -18.21 -14.12
C ARG A 86 -13.64 -18.54 -15.51
N GLU A 87 -13.42 -17.67 -16.48
CA GLU A 87 -13.86 -17.85 -17.87
C GLU A 87 -13.19 -19.08 -18.54
N GLU A 88 -11.93 -19.36 -18.23
CA GLU A 88 -11.22 -20.56 -18.71
C GLU A 88 -11.78 -21.84 -18.06
N ARG A 89 -12.04 -21.81 -16.75
CA ARG A 89 -12.64 -22.94 -16.03
C ARG A 89 -14.05 -23.26 -16.52
N GLU A 90 -14.85 -22.27 -16.89
CA GLU A 90 -16.17 -22.49 -17.48
C GLU A 90 -16.11 -23.31 -18.78
N LYS A 91 -15.01 -23.21 -19.53
CA LYS A 91 -14.77 -23.99 -20.76
C LYS A 91 -14.25 -25.39 -20.48
N ASN A 92 -13.69 -25.64 -19.29
CA ASN A 92 -13.14 -26.93 -18.89
C ASN A 92 -13.29 -27.16 -17.37
N LEU A 93 -14.46 -27.67 -16.96
CA LEU A 93 -14.85 -27.77 -15.55
C LEU A 93 -14.01 -28.78 -14.73
N ASP A 94 -13.42 -29.76 -15.40
CA ASP A 94 -12.67 -30.86 -14.79
C ASP A 94 -11.17 -30.57 -14.65
N ASP A 95 -10.69 -29.41 -15.12
CA ASP A 95 -9.30 -29.01 -14.97
C ASP A 95 -8.98 -28.62 -13.51
N LEU A 96 -8.45 -29.58 -12.77
CA LEU A 96 -8.01 -29.41 -11.39
C LEU A 96 -6.85 -28.41 -11.24
N THR A 97 -6.08 -28.19 -12.31
CA THR A 97 -4.99 -27.20 -12.32
C THR A 97 -5.55 -25.79 -12.34
N LEU A 98 -6.54 -25.53 -13.20
CA LEU A 98 -7.26 -24.26 -13.24
C LEU A 98 -7.98 -23.99 -11.92
N LEU A 99 -8.59 -25.00 -11.30
CA LEU A 99 -9.22 -24.85 -9.98
C LEU A 99 -8.22 -24.45 -8.90
N LYS A 100 -7.02 -25.07 -8.89
CA LYS A 100 -5.97 -24.75 -7.90
C LYS A 100 -5.43 -23.33 -8.11
N GLN A 101 -5.18 -22.93 -9.36
CA GLN A 101 -4.74 -21.58 -9.70
C GLN A 101 -5.80 -20.53 -9.32
N LEU A 102 -7.07 -20.78 -9.64
CA LEU A 102 -8.17 -19.88 -9.30
C LEU A 102 -8.28 -19.66 -7.79
N ARG A 103 -8.17 -20.72 -6.98
CA ARG A 103 -8.17 -20.61 -5.51
C ARG A 103 -6.99 -19.78 -5.00
N LYS A 104 -5.79 -20.00 -5.55
CA LYS A 104 -4.58 -19.23 -5.19
C LYS A 104 -4.79 -17.74 -5.44
N GLU A 105 -5.28 -17.36 -6.61
CA GLU A 105 -5.49 -15.96 -6.95
C GLU A 105 -6.66 -15.33 -6.18
N GLN A 106 -7.72 -16.08 -5.89
CA GLN A 106 -8.82 -15.62 -5.04
C GLN A 106 -8.36 -15.27 -3.62
N THR A 107 -7.47 -16.07 -3.01
CA THR A 107 -6.95 -15.78 -1.66
C THR A 107 -6.15 -14.48 -1.55
N LYS A 108 -5.71 -13.88 -2.67
CA LYS A 108 -5.00 -12.59 -2.66
C LYS A 108 -5.93 -11.37 -2.56
N VAL A 109 -7.24 -11.54 -2.81
CA VAL A 109 -8.25 -10.46 -2.82
C VAL A 109 -9.39 -10.68 -1.82
N SER A 110 -9.34 -11.78 -1.06
CA SER A 110 -10.24 -12.07 0.07
C SER A 110 -9.80 -11.33 1.34
#